data_AF-A0A9W8GMR3-F1
#
_entry.id   AF-A0A9W8GMR3-F1
#
_cell.length_a   1.000
_cell.length_b   1.000
_cell.length_c   1.000
_cell.angle_alpha   90.00
_cell.angle_beta   90.00
_cell.angle_gamma   90.00
#
_symmetry.space_group_name_H-M   'P 1'
#
loop_
_entity.id
_entity.type
_entity.pdbx_description
1 polymer ?
#
loop_
_entity_poly.entity_id
_entity_poly.type
_entity_poly.pdbx_seq_one_letter_code
_entity_poly.pdbx_strand_id
1 'polypeptide(L)'
;MQNTRSRRALGTSATPGQDSGAAGKKPSASDTPQPASTGSTKRSLTFAIGGIVALLGVTSYTLLRQPTPADVAAQSKPAPSSTQTALESVATKHGDALKKLDGLSTKERREEAKRLGLLTAEEVNAVLYAKENSWVIEPTSGGARLRVDTNQVSSNAPIEDYLAWTPLASNASNRHMFSVFDGHAGYRCAEQLAARMGPMLDKSLDFVAQLAELKKGGKKPEIEAGDKALVKTIRQIEREAGLDWDQVPLALTATFINMDYELVAGALAEFRKQQQLMRMDELLGPAVSGSCGLVAVVDTEAKEVVVANTGDSRALLGVRLKNGSWKAVRLSQDQTADNANEVARMAREHPGEDAVIHRGRVLGGLMPTRAFGDCRYKWPLEAQQDLFPVLYSRGHRYATTPPNYVTPPYVTARPVIVKHLLSDEDKFIVIASDGLYDQMTDAEVIGSVSQWYEAHNRKDASTLTTEDDNAATHLIRAALSTDHSSRRQSDKNIRRLLAIPPPHSRRFRDDISVTIVTLNAE
;
A
#
# COMPACT_ATOMS: atom_id res chain seq x y z
N MET A 1 -40.19 40.19 -7.79
CA MET A 1 -40.74 41.50 -8.22
C MET A 1 -39.73 42.58 -7.89
N GLN A 2 -39.54 43.56 -8.78
CA GLN A 2 -38.72 44.78 -8.59
C GLN A 2 -37.22 44.60 -8.26
N ASN A 3 -36.36 45.62 -8.42
CA ASN A 3 -36.16 46.47 -9.61
C ASN A 3 -34.81 47.22 -9.51
N THR A 4 -33.84 46.96 -10.39
CA THR A 4 -32.78 47.93 -10.72
C THR A 4 -32.22 47.64 -12.11
N ARG A 5 -31.99 48.69 -12.90
CA ARG A 5 -31.40 48.62 -14.25
C ARG A 5 -30.02 49.27 -14.24
N SER A 6 -29.11 48.74 -15.06
CA SER A 6 -28.30 49.62 -15.91
C SER A 6 -28.06 48.94 -17.27
N ARG A 7 -27.90 49.76 -18.31
CA ARG A 7 -27.60 49.34 -19.68
C ARG A 7 -26.39 50.13 -20.16
N ARG A 8 -25.47 49.49 -20.87
CA ARG A 8 -24.91 50.09 -22.09
C ARG A 8 -24.47 49.02 -23.09
N ALA A 9 -24.92 49.21 -24.33
CA ALA A 9 -24.33 48.64 -25.54
C ALA A 9 -23.51 49.78 -26.20
N LEU A 10 -22.91 49.69 -27.39
CA LEU A 10 -22.86 48.68 -28.48
C LEU A 10 -21.60 49.06 -29.32
N GLY A 11 -20.99 48.14 -30.08
CA GLY A 11 -19.88 48.51 -30.99
C GLY A 11 -19.49 47.38 -31.95
N THR A 12 -19.47 47.66 -33.26
CA THR A 12 -19.33 46.64 -34.32
C THR A 12 -18.57 47.16 -35.55
N SER A 13 -17.47 46.49 -35.93
CA SER A 13 -16.84 46.49 -37.27
C SER A 13 -15.71 45.44 -37.26
N ALA A 14 -15.56 44.46 -38.17
CA ALA A 14 -15.62 44.43 -39.64
C ALA A 14 -14.27 44.73 -40.34
N THR A 15 -13.97 43.89 -41.34
CA THR A 15 -12.76 43.73 -42.21
C THR A 15 -12.74 44.77 -43.38
N PRO A 16 -11.77 44.82 -44.37
CA PRO A 16 -10.95 43.74 -44.99
C PRO A 16 -9.54 44.08 -45.60
N GLY A 17 -8.97 43.12 -46.37
CA GLY A 17 -7.73 43.19 -47.19
C GLY A 17 -6.78 42.01 -46.89
N GLN A 18 -6.36 41.06 -47.75
CA GLN A 18 -6.01 40.98 -49.21
C GLN A 18 -4.75 41.79 -49.59
N ASP A 19 -3.77 41.29 -50.39
CA ASP A 19 -3.45 39.95 -50.98
C ASP A 19 -1.96 39.98 -51.47
N SER A 20 -1.22 38.96 -51.96
CA SER A 20 -1.36 37.51 -52.29
C SER A 20 0.09 36.89 -52.28
N GLY A 21 0.51 35.70 -52.77
CA GLY A 21 -0.13 34.56 -53.48
C GLY A 21 0.92 33.71 -54.27
N ALA A 22 0.55 32.47 -54.68
CA ALA A 22 1.19 31.57 -55.67
C ALA A 22 2.64 31.00 -55.41
N ALA A 23 3.05 29.81 -55.91
CA ALA A 23 2.32 28.61 -56.39
C ALA A 23 3.27 27.37 -56.61
N GLY A 24 2.72 26.14 -56.49
CA GLY A 24 3.27 24.89 -57.05
C GLY A 24 4.43 24.20 -56.28
N LYS A 25 4.73 22.91 -56.46
CA LYS A 25 4.05 21.83 -57.24
C LYS A 25 4.42 20.44 -56.65
N LYS A 26 3.51 19.46 -56.77
CA LYS A 26 3.74 17.99 -56.59
C LYS A 26 3.95 17.35 -57.99
N PRO A 27 4.48 16.10 -58.17
CA PRO A 27 3.77 14.86 -57.78
C PRO A 27 4.63 13.60 -57.48
N SER A 28 3.94 12.46 -57.22
CA SER A 28 4.23 11.02 -57.52
C SER A 28 5.65 10.44 -57.29
N ALA A 29 5.85 9.28 -56.60
CA ALA A 29 5.36 7.91 -56.91
C ALA A 29 5.86 7.38 -58.28
N SER A 30 6.23 6.12 -58.49
CA SER A 30 6.38 4.89 -57.66
C SER A 30 7.30 3.91 -58.44
N ASP A 31 7.71 2.78 -57.83
CA ASP A 31 7.50 1.42 -58.42
C ASP A 31 8.35 0.33 -57.74
N THR A 32 7.86 -0.91 -57.83
CA THR A 32 8.51 -2.15 -57.38
C THR A 32 8.66 -3.08 -58.57
N PRO A 33 9.71 -3.93 -58.60
CA PRO A 33 9.41 -5.33 -58.89
C PRO A 33 10.19 -6.33 -58.01
N GLN A 34 9.62 -7.54 -57.92
CA GLN A 34 10.25 -8.74 -57.36
C GLN A 34 10.92 -9.58 -58.50
N PRO A 35 11.15 -10.90 -58.38
CA PRO A 35 12.38 -11.44 -57.81
C PRO A 35 13.09 -12.47 -58.73
N ALA A 36 14.31 -12.89 -58.36
CA ALA A 36 14.90 -14.13 -58.86
C ALA A 36 15.84 -14.78 -57.83
N SER A 37 15.93 -16.10 -57.85
CA SER A 37 16.76 -16.92 -56.95
C SER A 37 17.89 -17.62 -57.70
N THR A 38 19.00 -17.98 -57.04
CA THR A 38 19.71 -19.29 -57.16
C THR A 38 20.99 -19.30 -56.31
N GLY A 39 21.61 -20.48 -56.14
CA GLY A 39 23.08 -20.54 -56.17
C GLY A 39 23.84 -20.72 -54.84
N SER A 40 23.71 -21.88 -54.21
CA SER A 40 24.60 -22.40 -53.16
C SER A 40 26.10 -22.19 -53.40
N THR A 41 26.87 -21.81 -52.36
CA THR A 41 28.10 -22.55 -52.00
C THR A 41 28.51 -22.35 -50.53
N LYS A 42 29.09 -23.39 -49.92
CA LYS A 42 29.75 -23.31 -48.61
C LYS A 42 31.20 -22.84 -48.76
N ARG A 43 31.68 -21.96 -47.89
CA ARG A 43 33.07 -21.97 -47.36
C ARG A 43 33.19 -21.11 -46.11
N SER A 44 33.65 -21.71 -45.03
CA SER A 44 34.13 -21.00 -43.84
C SER A 44 35.56 -20.51 -44.09
N LEU A 45 35.86 -19.25 -43.78
CA LEU A 45 37.24 -18.82 -43.54
C LEU A 45 37.25 -17.69 -42.51
N THR A 46 37.95 -17.93 -41.40
CA THR A 46 38.11 -16.96 -40.32
C THR A 46 39.10 -15.88 -40.75
N PHE A 47 38.73 -14.61 -40.62
CA PHE A 47 39.67 -13.49 -40.63
C PHE A 47 39.39 -12.57 -39.44
N ALA A 48 40.43 -12.29 -38.66
CA ALA A 48 40.37 -11.36 -37.56
C ALA A 48 40.62 -9.92 -38.07
N ILE A 49 39.81 -8.98 -37.58
CA ILE A 49 40.09 -7.53 -37.65
C ILE A 49 39.94 -7.00 -36.23
N GLY A 50 40.95 -6.26 -35.75
CA GLY A 50 41.02 -5.81 -34.36
C GLY A 50 39.98 -4.73 -34.05
N GLY A 51 39.20 -4.93 -32.99
CA GLY A 51 38.42 -3.89 -32.32
C GLY A 51 39.23 -3.27 -31.18
N ILE A 52 39.25 -1.94 -31.08
CA ILE A 52 39.98 -1.20 -30.05
C ILE A 52 39.37 -1.48 -28.67
N VAL A 53 40.21 -1.81 -27.68
CA VAL A 53 39.79 -1.99 -26.28
C VAL A 53 39.49 -0.63 -25.65
N ALA A 54 38.26 -0.17 -25.80
CA ALA A 54 37.70 0.89 -24.96
C ALA A 54 37.44 0.31 -23.56
N LEU A 55 38.35 0.56 -22.62
CA LEU A 55 38.32 0.00 -21.26
C LEU A 55 37.26 0.68 -20.38
N LEU A 56 35.98 0.56 -20.75
CA LEU A 56 34.87 0.84 -19.85
C LEU A 56 34.77 -0.30 -18.84
N GLY A 57 35.30 -0.04 -17.64
CA GLY A 57 35.23 -0.97 -16.52
C GLY A 57 33.79 -1.19 -16.09
N VAL A 58 33.17 -2.27 -16.58
CA VAL A 58 32.02 -2.89 -15.93
C VAL A 58 32.54 -3.50 -14.64
N THR A 59 32.64 -2.69 -13.59
CA THR A 59 32.70 -3.19 -12.22
C THR A 59 31.41 -3.92 -11.95
N SER A 60 31.45 -5.24 -12.13
CA SER A 60 30.37 -6.15 -11.78
C SER A 60 30.15 -6.13 -10.27
N TYR A 61 29.42 -5.11 -9.80
CA TYR A 61 28.60 -5.23 -8.61
C TYR A 61 27.57 -6.33 -8.89
N THR A 62 27.97 -7.57 -8.63
CA THR A 62 27.05 -8.64 -8.25
C THR A 62 26.41 -8.21 -6.94
N LEU A 63 25.42 -7.32 -7.05
CA LEU A 63 24.47 -7.04 -5.99
C LEU A 63 23.93 -8.39 -5.54
N LEU A 64 24.28 -8.78 -4.32
CA LEU A 64 23.61 -9.87 -3.64
C LEU A 64 22.13 -9.47 -3.58
N ARG A 65 21.30 -10.12 -4.39
CA ARG A 65 19.86 -9.86 -4.48
C ARG A 65 19.28 -10.04 -3.09
N GLN A 66 19.03 -8.93 -2.40
CA GLN A 66 18.39 -8.96 -1.10
C GLN A 66 16.96 -9.51 -1.24
N PRO A 67 16.46 -10.22 -0.20
CA PRO A 67 15.17 -10.88 -0.29
C PRO A 67 14.04 -9.88 -0.50
N THR A 68 13.29 -10.07 -1.59
CA THR A 68 11.97 -9.44 -1.79
C THR A 68 10.95 -10.04 -0.82
N PRO A 69 9.73 -9.49 -0.67
CA PRO A 69 8.67 -10.13 0.11
C PRO A 69 8.38 -11.59 -0.30
N ALA A 70 8.56 -11.93 -1.58
CA ALA A 70 8.44 -13.32 -2.06
C ALA A 70 9.61 -14.22 -1.65
N ASP A 71 10.80 -13.65 -1.41
CA ASP A 71 11.95 -14.39 -0.89
C ASP A 71 11.93 -14.49 0.65
N VAL A 72 11.26 -13.56 1.35
CA VAL A 72 10.93 -13.71 2.79
C VAL A 72 9.94 -14.87 2.96
N ALA A 73 8.89 -14.92 2.14
CA ALA A 73 7.96 -16.05 2.08
C ALA A 73 8.65 -17.38 1.70
N ALA A 74 9.83 -17.34 1.06
CA ALA A 74 10.64 -18.51 0.76
C ALA A 74 11.58 -18.95 1.91
N GLN A 75 11.67 -18.17 3.00
CA GLN A 75 12.37 -18.56 4.24
C GLN A 75 11.47 -19.31 5.24
N SER A 76 10.17 -19.48 4.94
CA SER A 76 9.30 -20.35 5.71
C SER A 76 9.89 -21.76 5.80
N LYS A 77 10.08 -22.29 7.01
CA LYS A 77 10.30 -23.74 7.17
C LYS A 77 9.09 -24.44 6.54
N PRO A 78 9.26 -25.52 5.74
CA PRO A 78 8.12 -26.28 5.25
C PRO A 78 7.31 -26.76 6.45
N ALA A 79 6.00 -26.45 6.43
CA ALA A 79 5.13 -26.70 7.56
C ALA A 79 5.16 -28.19 7.95
N PRO A 80 5.06 -28.54 9.25
CA PRO A 80 5.01 -29.94 9.69
C PRO A 80 3.95 -30.72 8.92
N SER A 81 4.20 -32.00 8.63
CA SER A 81 3.28 -32.83 7.81
C SER A 81 1.85 -32.90 8.36
N SER A 82 1.69 -32.81 9.69
CA SER A 82 0.38 -32.63 10.35
C SER A 82 -0.35 -31.35 9.92
N THR A 83 0.37 -30.24 9.77
CA THR A 83 -0.15 -28.94 9.32
C THR A 83 -0.59 -28.99 7.87
N GLN A 84 0.19 -29.65 6.99
CA GLN A 84 -0.22 -29.84 5.60
C GLN A 84 -1.51 -30.68 5.50
N THR A 85 -1.58 -31.82 6.20
CA THR A 85 -2.80 -32.66 6.24
C THR A 85 -4.02 -31.87 6.77
N ALA A 86 -3.82 -31.01 7.76
CA ALA A 86 -4.88 -30.15 8.28
C ALA A 86 -5.31 -29.08 7.25
N LEU A 87 -4.39 -28.47 6.50
CA LEU A 87 -4.72 -27.56 5.40
C LEU A 87 -5.50 -28.25 4.27
N GLU A 88 -5.18 -29.50 3.94
CA GLU A 88 -5.93 -30.29 2.94
C GLU A 88 -7.36 -30.62 3.43
N SER A 89 -7.54 -30.86 4.73
CA SER A 89 -8.87 -30.98 5.36
C SER A 89 -9.64 -29.66 5.31
N VAL A 90 -9.01 -28.53 5.64
CA VAL A 90 -9.62 -27.19 5.54
C VAL A 90 -10.03 -26.88 4.10
N ALA A 91 -9.15 -27.12 3.12
CA ALA A 91 -9.45 -26.89 1.70
C ALA A 91 -10.66 -27.72 1.23
N THR A 92 -10.78 -28.96 1.71
CA THR A 92 -11.94 -29.82 1.44
C THR A 92 -13.23 -29.23 2.05
N LYS A 93 -13.19 -28.83 3.33
CA LYS A 93 -14.32 -28.19 4.04
C LYS A 93 -14.73 -26.86 3.40
N HIS A 94 -13.76 -26.05 2.99
CA HIS A 94 -13.97 -24.79 2.26
C HIS A 94 -14.61 -25.04 0.89
N GLY A 95 -14.15 -26.05 0.15
CA GLY A 95 -14.75 -26.46 -1.12
C GLY A 95 -16.22 -26.88 -1.00
N ASP A 96 -16.59 -27.58 0.08
CA ASP A 96 -17.98 -27.92 0.37
C ASP A 96 -18.80 -26.76 0.95
N ALA A 97 -18.16 -25.80 1.62
CA ALA A 97 -18.81 -24.56 2.07
C ALA A 97 -19.14 -23.63 0.89
N LEU A 98 -18.25 -23.48 -0.09
CA LEU A 98 -18.49 -22.70 -1.32
C LEU A 98 -19.75 -23.22 -2.05
N LYS A 99 -19.82 -24.53 -2.32
CA LYS A 99 -20.99 -25.20 -2.94
C LYS A 99 -22.34 -24.91 -2.25
N LYS A 100 -22.33 -24.59 -0.95
CA LYS A 100 -23.53 -24.26 -0.15
C LYS A 100 -23.85 -22.77 -0.10
N LEU A 101 -22.85 -21.90 -0.29
CA LEU A 101 -22.96 -20.46 -0.10
C LEU A 101 -23.07 -19.69 -1.43
N ASP A 102 -22.59 -20.28 -2.52
CA ASP A 102 -22.74 -19.76 -3.88
C ASP A 102 -24.20 -19.74 -4.34
N GLY A 103 -24.53 -18.79 -5.24
CA GLY A 103 -25.90 -18.53 -5.69
C GLY A 103 -26.85 -17.91 -4.65
N LEU A 104 -26.67 -18.20 -3.35
CA LEU A 104 -27.53 -17.69 -2.27
C LEU A 104 -27.54 -16.16 -2.19
N SER A 105 -28.70 -15.60 -1.81
CA SER A 105 -28.81 -14.17 -1.48
C SER A 105 -28.00 -13.82 -0.23
N THR A 106 -27.76 -12.52 -0.01
CA THR A 106 -27.02 -12.02 1.17
C THR A 106 -27.68 -12.41 2.49
N LYS A 107 -29.01 -12.63 2.53
CA LYS A 107 -29.71 -13.07 3.74
C LYS A 107 -29.52 -14.57 3.96
N GLU A 108 -29.76 -15.39 2.95
CA GLU A 108 -29.64 -16.86 3.04
C GLU A 108 -28.20 -17.28 3.35
N ARG A 109 -27.23 -16.69 2.65
CA ARG A 109 -25.80 -16.93 2.89
C ARG A 109 -25.37 -16.61 4.32
N ARG A 110 -25.96 -15.58 4.93
CA ARG A 110 -25.73 -15.21 6.34
C ARG A 110 -26.28 -16.22 7.33
N GLU A 111 -27.35 -16.94 7.00
CA GLU A 111 -27.90 -18.02 7.84
C GLU A 111 -27.16 -19.35 7.60
N GLU A 112 -26.85 -19.69 6.36
CA GLU A 112 -26.14 -20.93 6.03
C GLU A 112 -24.70 -20.93 6.55
N ALA A 113 -24.01 -19.79 6.53
CA ALA A 113 -22.71 -19.63 7.18
C ALA A 113 -22.73 -19.81 8.72
N LYS A 114 -23.91 -19.85 9.37
CA LYS A 114 -24.04 -20.22 10.79
C LYS A 114 -24.15 -21.74 11.00
N ARG A 115 -24.41 -22.50 9.94
CA ARG A 115 -24.63 -23.96 9.93
C ARG A 115 -23.44 -24.76 9.41
N LEU A 116 -22.41 -24.10 8.88
CA LEU A 116 -21.15 -24.74 8.52
C LEU A 116 -20.53 -25.45 9.74
N GLY A 117 -19.90 -26.59 9.49
CA GLY A 117 -19.14 -27.31 10.51
C GLY A 117 -17.97 -26.47 11.00
N LEU A 118 -17.73 -26.48 12.31
CA LEU A 118 -16.57 -25.82 12.91
C LEU A 118 -15.27 -26.51 12.48
N LEU A 119 -14.20 -25.74 12.38
CA LEU A 119 -12.85 -26.31 12.29
C LEU A 119 -12.44 -27.00 13.61
N THR A 120 -11.52 -27.96 13.52
CA THR A 120 -10.81 -28.49 14.69
C THR A 120 -9.75 -27.51 15.21
N ALA A 121 -9.08 -27.80 16.33
CA ALA A 121 -8.01 -26.93 16.83
C ALA A 121 -6.79 -26.98 15.90
N GLU A 122 -6.47 -28.18 15.40
CA GLU A 122 -5.41 -28.47 14.46
C GLU A 122 -5.64 -27.75 13.13
N GLU A 123 -6.89 -27.69 12.66
CA GLU A 123 -7.28 -26.95 11.45
C GLU A 123 -7.24 -25.43 11.63
N VAL A 124 -7.64 -24.89 12.80
CA VAL A 124 -7.47 -23.47 13.12
C VAL A 124 -5.98 -23.11 13.13
N ASN A 125 -5.16 -23.90 13.82
CA ASN A 125 -3.72 -23.69 13.91
C ASN A 125 -3.07 -23.78 12.53
N ALA A 126 -3.48 -24.74 11.69
CA ALA A 126 -2.97 -24.84 10.34
C ALA A 126 -3.33 -23.63 9.45
N VAL A 127 -4.53 -23.07 9.58
CA VAL A 127 -4.91 -21.83 8.87
C VAL A 127 -4.14 -20.61 9.39
N LEU A 128 -3.89 -20.52 10.70
CA LEU A 128 -3.11 -19.43 11.30
C LEU A 128 -1.62 -19.50 10.92
N TYR A 129 -1.01 -20.68 10.96
CA TYR A 129 0.42 -20.85 10.69
C TYR A 129 0.75 -20.83 9.17
N ALA A 130 -0.25 -20.94 8.28
CA ALA A 130 -0.06 -20.97 6.83
C ALA A 130 0.58 -19.71 6.21
N LYS A 131 0.61 -18.59 6.92
CA LYS A 131 1.21 -17.32 6.47
C LYS A 131 2.11 -16.65 7.52
N GLU A 132 2.42 -17.34 8.62
CA GLU A 132 3.30 -16.75 9.63
C GLU A 132 4.75 -16.70 9.16
N ASN A 133 5.42 -15.59 9.43
CA ASN A 133 6.84 -15.39 9.14
C ASN A 133 7.48 -14.69 10.34
N SER A 134 8.63 -15.18 10.78
CA SER A 134 9.42 -14.63 11.89
C SER A 134 10.88 -14.52 11.47
N TRP A 135 11.49 -13.35 11.62
CA TRP A 135 12.92 -13.17 11.38
C TRP A 135 13.53 -12.18 12.38
N VAL A 136 14.86 -12.12 12.37
CA VAL A 136 15.66 -11.18 13.17
C VAL A 136 16.44 -10.29 12.23
N ILE A 137 16.55 -9.02 12.61
CA ILE A 137 17.40 -8.03 11.95
C ILE A 137 18.50 -7.66 12.95
N GLU A 138 19.72 -8.10 12.65
CA GLU A 138 20.91 -7.73 13.39
C GLU A 138 21.39 -6.34 12.96
N PRO A 139 21.84 -5.47 13.89
CA PRO A 139 22.37 -4.16 13.54
C PRO A 139 23.69 -4.25 12.77
N THR A 140 23.89 -3.31 11.84
CA THR A 140 25.12 -3.18 11.04
C THR A 140 26.26 -2.53 11.83
N SER A 141 25.95 -1.49 12.61
CA SER A 141 26.87 -0.86 13.56
C SER A 141 26.09 -0.01 14.56
N GLY A 142 26.12 -0.37 15.85
CA GLY A 142 25.33 0.31 16.88
C GLY A 142 23.82 0.10 16.73
N GLY A 143 23.04 0.70 17.62
CA GLY A 143 21.57 0.54 17.62
C GLY A 143 21.07 -0.80 18.16
N ALA A 144 19.76 -1.02 18.00
CA ALA A 144 19.05 -2.16 18.59
C ALA A 144 18.79 -3.28 17.59
N ARG A 145 18.94 -4.52 18.06
CA ARG A 145 18.47 -5.75 17.39
C ARG A 145 16.95 -5.81 17.38
N LEU A 146 16.38 -6.19 16.24
CA LEU A 146 14.92 -6.29 16.05
C LEU A 146 14.52 -7.75 15.81
N ARG A 147 13.44 -8.20 16.45
CA ARG A 147 12.67 -9.38 15.99
C ARG A 147 11.42 -8.88 15.27
N VAL A 148 11.14 -9.43 14.10
CA VAL A 148 9.98 -9.07 13.29
C VAL A 148 9.13 -10.32 13.09
N ASP A 149 7.88 -10.25 13.57
CA ASP A 149 6.87 -11.28 13.40
C ASP A 149 5.74 -10.73 12.52
N THR A 150 5.34 -11.46 11.49
CA THR A 150 4.26 -11.07 10.57
C THR A 150 3.33 -12.24 10.28
N ASN A 151 2.06 -11.95 10.00
CA ASN A 151 1.07 -12.94 9.58
C ASN A 151 -0.10 -12.25 8.84
N GLN A 152 -0.85 -12.99 8.01
CA GLN A 152 -2.10 -12.54 7.39
C GLN A 152 -3.18 -13.63 7.40
N VAL A 153 -4.45 -13.26 7.63
CA VAL A 153 -5.62 -14.11 7.40
C VAL A 153 -6.54 -13.48 6.36
N SER A 154 -6.75 -14.20 5.26
CA SER A 154 -7.57 -13.73 4.13
C SER A 154 -9.09 -13.93 4.32
N SER A 155 -9.83 -13.02 3.71
CA SER A 155 -11.29 -12.92 3.63
C SER A 155 -11.77 -12.59 2.21
N ASN A 156 -10.95 -11.90 1.43
CA ASN A 156 -11.07 -11.75 -0.01
C ASN A 156 -10.33 -12.89 -0.76
N ALA A 157 -10.69 -13.10 -2.03
CA ALA A 157 -10.03 -14.04 -2.94
C ALA A 157 -9.81 -13.40 -4.32
N PRO A 158 -8.57 -13.00 -4.69
CA PRO A 158 -7.36 -12.96 -3.84
C PRO A 158 -7.52 -12.02 -2.63
N ILE A 159 -6.61 -12.14 -1.67
CA ILE A 159 -6.45 -11.16 -0.58
C ILE A 159 -6.17 -9.77 -1.18
N GLU A 160 -6.70 -8.71 -0.58
CA GLU A 160 -6.45 -7.34 -1.02
C GLU A 160 -5.35 -6.66 -0.20
N ASP A 161 -5.13 -7.11 1.06
CA ASP A 161 -4.01 -6.72 1.93
C ASP A 161 -2.62 -7.20 1.45
N TYR A 162 -1.62 -6.31 1.53
CA TYR A 162 -0.19 -6.62 1.38
C TYR A 162 0.63 -6.12 2.57
N LEU A 163 1.63 -6.91 2.97
CA LEU A 163 2.70 -6.49 3.88
C LEU A 163 4.01 -6.32 3.09
N ALA A 164 4.84 -5.33 3.46
CA ALA A 164 6.18 -5.18 2.91
C ALA A 164 7.19 -4.65 3.94
N TRP A 165 8.42 -5.14 3.80
CA TRP A 165 9.62 -4.71 4.53
C TRP A 165 10.71 -4.30 3.54
N THR A 166 11.51 -3.29 3.86
CA THR A 166 12.68 -2.88 3.07
C THR A 166 13.75 -2.25 3.96
N PRO A 167 15.01 -2.75 3.99
CA PRO A 167 16.12 -1.99 4.56
C PRO A 167 16.43 -0.78 3.65
N LEU A 168 16.62 0.40 4.25
CA LEU A 168 16.88 1.64 3.50
C LEU A 168 18.40 1.90 3.48
N ALA A 169 19.00 1.88 2.29
CA ALA A 169 20.44 1.93 2.11
C ALA A 169 21.01 3.37 2.09
N SER A 170 20.15 4.37 1.88
CA SER A 170 20.48 5.80 1.86
C SER A 170 21.20 6.27 3.13
N ASN A 171 22.53 6.36 3.03
CA ASN A 171 23.49 6.71 4.09
C ASN A 171 23.74 5.65 5.18
N ALA A 172 23.71 4.36 4.81
CA ALA A 172 24.28 3.25 5.60
C ALA A 172 23.74 3.08 7.05
N SER A 173 22.52 3.53 7.30
CA SER A 173 21.86 3.52 8.60
C SER A 173 21.23 2.18 8.98
N ASN A 174 21.06 1.94 10.28
CA ASN A 174 20.24 0.84 10.84
C ASN A 174 18.72 1.12 10.70
N ARG A 175 18.28 1.38 9.45
CA ARG A 175 16.96 1.92 9.13
C ARG A 175 16.14 0.97 8.27
N HIS A 176 14.92 0.69 8.71
CA HIS A 176 14.02 -0.28 8.09
C HIS A 176 12.63 0.31 7.89
N MET A 177 12.13 0.22 6.66
CA MET A 177 10.74 0.45 6.33
C MET A 177 9.93 -0.82 6.61
N PHE A 178 8.86 -0.70 7.38
CA PHE A 178 7.82 -1.72 7.54
C PHE A 178 6.48 -1.11 7.11
N SER A 179 5.59 -1.90 6.51
CA SER A 179 4.36 -1.36 5.96
C SER A 179 3.24 -2.38 5.80
N VAL A 180 2.01 -1.88 5.92
CA VAL A 180 0.79 -2.55 5.47
C VAL A 180 0.11 -1.68 4.43
N PHE A 181 -0.33 -2.32 3.35
CA PHE A 181 -1.14 -1.74 2.29
C PHE A 181 -2.45 -2.50 2.27
N ASP A 182 -3.44 -1.90 2.90
CA ASP A 182 -4.80 -2.40 3.04
C ASP A 182 -5.56 -2.06 1.76
N GLY A 183 -6.09 -3.07 1.07
CA GLY A 183 -6.49 -2.97 -0.33
C GLY A 183 -8.00 -3.05 -0.52
N HIS A 184 -8.54 -2.28 -1.46
CA HIS A 184 -9.97 -2.33 -1.78
C HIS A 184 -10.27 -2.10 -3.25
N ALA A 185 -11.39 -2.66 -3.70
CA ALA A 185 -11.85 -2.60 -5.10
C ALA A 185 -10.90 -3.29 -6.11
N GLY A 186 -9.98 -4.12 -5.63
CA GLY A 186 -8.97 -4.86 -6.38
C GLY A 186 -7.59 -4.77 -5.71
N TYR A 187 -6.99 -5.91 -5.38
CA TYR A 187 -5.63 -6.06 -4.84
C TYR A 187 -4.50 -5.26 -5.55
N ARG A 188 -4.69 -4.85 -6.81
CA ARG A 188 -3.68 -4.24 -7.69
C ARG A 188 -3.04 -2.94 -7.19
N CYS A 189 -3.73 -2.16 -6.37
CA CYS A 189 -3.17 -0.92 -5.82
C CYS A 189 -2.15 -1.25 -4.73
N ALA A 190 -2.58 -2.01 -3.71
CA ALA A 190 -1.73 -2.52 -2.63
C ALA A 190 -0.51 -3.31 -3.15
N GLU A 191 -0.71 -4.17 -4.16
CA GLU A 191 0.37 -4.92 -4.83
C GLU A 191 1.48 -4.00 -5.37
N GLN A 192 1.11 -2.90 -6.04
CA GLN A 192 2.07 -1.94 -6.59
C GLN A 192 2.77 -1.13 -5.50
N LEU A 193 2.06 -0.79 -4.41
CA LEU A 193 2.65 -0.11 -3.26
C LEU A 193 3.69 -1.01 -2.57
N ALA A 194 3.33 -2.26 -2.27
CA ALA A 194 4.22 -3.23 -1.64
C ALA A 194 5.51 -3.48 -2.46
N ALA A 195 5.40 -3.47 -3.80
CA ALA A 195 6.53 -3.68 -4.70
C ALA A 195 7.44 -2.44 -4.91
N ARG A 196 6.94 -1.22 -4.71
CA ARG A 196 7.63 0.02 -5.15
C ARG A 196 7.85 1.09 -4.07
N MET A 197 7.13 1.04 -2.94
CA MET A 197 7.24 2.06 -1.88
C MET A 197 8.65 2.13 -1.31
N GLY A 198 9.26 1.00 -0.96
CA GLY A 198 10.62 0.93 -0.40
C GLY A 198 11.69 1.53 -1.33
N PRO A 199 11.82 1.06 -2.59
CA PRO A 199 12.75 1.64 -3.56
C PRO A 199 12.52 3.13 -3.84
N MET A 200 11.26 3.60 -3.88
CA MET A 200 10.98 5.04 -4.06
C MET A 200 11.31 5.85 -2.80
N LEU A 201 11.12 5.29 -1.59
CA LEU A 201 11.47 5.93 -0.32
C LEU A 201 12.98 6.11 -0.18
N ASP A 202 13.76 5.07 -0.48
CA ASP A 202 15.22 5.14 -0.41
C ASP A 202 15.77 6.20 -1.38
N LYS A 203 15.24 6.22 -2.62
CA LYS A 203 15.56 7.27 -3.60
C LYS A 203 15.09 8.67 -3.17
N SER A 204 13.99 8.76 -2.40
CA SER A 204 13.49 10.02 -1.84
C SER A 204 14.43 10.55 -0.74
N LEU A 205 14.93 9.67 0.13
CA LEU A 205 15.90 9.98 1.17
C LEU A 205 17.23 10.45 0.57
N ASP A 206 17.74 9.75 -0.44
CA ASP A 206 18.95 10.16 -1.18
C ASP A 206 18.81 11.56 -1.80
N PHE A 207 17.69 11.86 -2.47
CA PHE A 207 17.49 13.21 -3.01
C PHE A 207 17.30 14.26 -1.92
N VAL A 208 16.63 13.95 -0.80
CA VAL A 208 16.53 14.87 0.35
C VAL A 208 17.92 15.19 0.92
N ALA A 209 18.76 14.18 1.14
CA ALA A 209 20.13 14.35 1.61
C ALA A 209 20.97 15.19 0.64
N GLN A 210 20.95 14.88 -0.66
CA GLN A 210 21.69 15.64 -1.68
C GLN A 210 21.20 17.09 -1.82
N LEU A 211 19.91 17.37 -1.61
CA LEU A 211 19.36 18.72 -1.58
C LEU A 211 19.75 19.49 -0.31
N ALA A 212 19.84 18.80 0.83
CA ALA A 212 20.34 19.39 2.08
C ALA A 212 21.84 19.76 1.97
N GLU A 213 22.67 18.91 1.36
CA GLU A 213 24.08 19.22 1.11
C GLU A 213 24.27 20.33 0.07
N LEU A 214 23.44 20.41 -0.98
CA LEU A 214 23.47 21.53 -1.92
C LEU A 214 23.24 22.88 -1.22
N LYS A 215 22.37 22.94 -0.18
CA LYS A 215 22.17 24.17 0.63
C LYS A 215 23.40 24.57 1.44
N LYS A 216 24.28 23.62 1.77
CA LYS A 216 25.57 23.86 2.45
C LYS A 216 26.71 24.21 1.48
N GLY A 217 26.40 24.36 0.18
CA GLY A 217 27.40 24.59 -0.89
C GLY A 217 27.94 23.31 -1.53
N GLY A 218 27.34 22.15 -1.24
CA GLY A 218 27.69 20.86 -1.85
C GLY A 218 27.36 20.75 -3.34
N LYS A 219 27.80 19.64 -3.95
CA LYS A 219 27.57 19.36 -5.38
C LYS A 219 26.06 19.30 -5.68
N LYS A 220 25.63 19.96 -6.75
CA LYS A 220 24.26 19.84 -7.28
C LYS A 220 23.95 18.38 -7.64
N PRO A 221 22.79 17.82 -7.22
CA PRO A 221 22.39 16.46 -7.58
C PRO A 221 22.23 16.33 -9.10
N GLU A 222 22.60 15.16 -9.60
CA GLU A 222 22.26 14.71 -10.94
C GLU A 222 20.84 14.13 -10.90
N ILE A 223 19.97 14.54 -11.84
CA ILE A 223 18.53 14.26 -11.80
C ILE A 223 18.11 13.75 -13.17
N GLU A 224 17.80 12.45 -13.23
CA GLU A 224 17.36 11.80 -14.46
C GLU A 224 16.00 12.33 -14.94
N ALA A 225 15.57 11.92 -16.14
CA ALA A 225 14.30 12.38 -16.70
C ALA A 225 13.08 11.98 -15.85
N GLY A 226 13.08 10.79 -15.24
CA GLY A 226 11.99 10.33 -14.37
C GLY A 226 11.92 11.08 -13.03
N ASP A 227 13.05 11.37 -12.43
CA ASP A 227 13.14 11.90 -11.05
C ASP A 227 12.75 13.38 -10.92
N LYS A 228 12.55 14.08 -12.04
CA LYS A 228 12.14 15.48 -12.07
C LYS A 228 10.79 15.72 -11.37
N ALA A 229 9.90 14.73 -11.37
CA ALA A 229 8.65 14.77 -10.60
C ALA A 229 8.95 14.72 -9.10
N LEU A 230 9.62 13.66 -8.64
CA LEU A 230 9.97 13.45 -7.23
C LEU A 230 10.76 14.63 -6.63
N VAL A 231 11.81 15.12 -7.32
CA VAL A 231 12.63 16.25 -6.84
C VAL A 231 11.85 17.57 -6.82
N LYS A 232 10.87 17.77 -7.73
CA LYS A 232 9.93 18.90 -7.66
C LYS A 232 9.04 18.79 -6.43
N THR A 233 8.50 17.59 -6.17
CA THR A 233 7.62 17.28 -5.02
C THR A 233 8.34 17.48 -3.69
N ILE A 234 9.56 16.93 -3.52
CA ILE A 234 10.41 17.16 -2.33
C ILE A 234 10.56 18.66 -2.07
N ARG A 235 11.02 19.42 -3.07
CA ARG A 235 11.20 20.88 -2.94
C ARG A 235 9.91 21.63 -2.68
N GLN A 236 8.75 21.11 -3.08
CA GLN A 236 7.46 21.71 -2.79
C GLN A 236 7.08 21.49 -1.32
N ILE A 237 7.10 20.25 -0.84
CA ILE A 237 6.80 19.91 0.56
C ILE A 237 7.75 20.67 1.50
N GLU A 238 9.03 20.77 1.15
CA GLU A 238 10.03 21.53 1.91
C GLU A 238 9.69 23.02 2.06
N ARG A 239 8.98 23.63 1.09
CA ARG A 239 8.47 25.01 1.21
C ARG A 239 7.13 25.09 1.97
N GLU A 240 6.33 24.04 1.93
CA GLU A 240 5.05 23.95 2.67
C GLU A 240 5.28 23.67 4.17
N ALA A 241 6.32 22.92 4.50
CA ALA A 241 6.63 22.43 5.85
C ALA A 241 7.49 23.39 6.69
N GLY A 242 8.17 24.35 6.06
CA GLY A 242 9.09 25.26 6.75
C GLY A 242 10.40 24.60 7.18
N LEU A 243 10.99 25.08 8.27
CA LEU A 243 12.29 24.59 8.79
C LEU A 243 12.16 23.41 9.76
N ASP A 244 10.94 23.06 10.18
CA ASP A 244 10.69 22.15 11.31
C ASP A 244 10.71 20.66 10.91
N TRP A 245 10.76 20.35 9.61
CA TRP A 245 10.72 18.98 9.10
C TRP A 245 12.12 18.46 8.76
N ASP A 246 12.49 17.34 9.38
CA ASP A 246 13.70 16.61 9.07
C ASP A 246 13.54 15.69 7.84
N GLN A 247 14.61 14.94 7.53
CA GLN A 247 14.74 14.25 6.25
C GLN A 247 13.71 13.13 6.04
N VAL A 248 13.36 12.37 7.09
CA VAL A 248 12.51 11.18 6.96
C VAL A 248 11.03 11.54 6.73
N PRO A 249 10.39 12.45 7.49
CA PRO A 249 9.05 12.99 7.18
C PRO A 249 8.94 13.59 5.78
N LEU A 250 9.97 14.36 5.35
CA LEU A 250 10.01 15.01 4.04
C LEU A 250 10.08 13.98 2.91
N ALA A 251 10.96 12.98 3.04
CA ALA A 251 11.08 11.89 2.08
C ALA A 251 9.77 11.09 1.99
N LEU A 252 9.23 10.59 3.11
CA LEU A 252 7.98 9.83 3.17
C LEU A 252 6.82 10.55 2.48
N THR A 253 6.64 11.85 2.77
CA THR A 253 5.56 12.64 2.16
C THR A 253 5.74 12.81 0.66
N ALA A 254 7.00 12.94 0.19
CA ALA A 254 7.31 13.00 -1.23
C ALA A 254 7.10 11.66 -1.95
N THR A 255 7.50 10.56 -1.32
CA THR A 255 7.29 9.18 -1.81
C THR A 255 5.81 8.91 -1.99
N PHE A 256 4.98 9.17 -0.96
CA PHE A 256 3.54 8.93 -1.01
C PHE A 256 2.86 9.73 -2.13
N ILE A 257 3.13 11.05 -2.22
CA ILE A 257 2.56 11.90 -3.28
C ILE A 257 3.02 11.44 -4.68
N ASN A 258 4.32 11.12 -4.85
CA ASN A 258 4.86 10.75 -6.15
C ASN A 258 4.39 9.35 -6.59
N MET A 259 4.26 8.40 -5.67
CA MET A 259 3.75 7.06 -5.94
C MET A 259 2.28 7.09 -6.38
N ASP A 260 1.42 7.86 -5.69
CA ASP A 260 0.02 8.05 -6.12
C ASP A 260 -0.08 8.81 -7.45
N TYR A 261 0.78 9.81 -7.67
CA TYR A 261 0.88 10.48 -8.97
C TYR A 261 1.22 9.48 -10.09
N GLU A 262 2.19 8.59 -9.89
CA GLU A 262 2.55 7.55 -10.87
C GLU A 262 1.41 6.55 -11.10
N LEU A 263 0.75 6.08 -10.04
CA LEU A 263 -0.37 5.13 -10.13
C LEU A 263 -1.62 5.73 -10.78
N VAL A 264 -1.92 7.01 -10.57
CA VAL A 264 -3.21 7.62 -10.95
C VAL A 264 -3.08 8.54 -12.16
N ALA A 265 -2.21 9.54 -12.11
CA ALA A 265 -2.11 10.58 -13.13
C ALA A 265 -1.09 10.22 -14.24
N GLY A 266 0.06 9.68 -13.85
CA GLY A 266 1.10 9.16 -14.75
C GLY A 266 0.59 7.99 -15.58
N ALA A 267 -0.07 7.02 -14.94
CA ALA A 267 -0.75 5.91 -15.61
C ALA A 267 -1.78 6.37 -16.67
N LEU A 268 -2.65 7.33 -16.32
CA LEU A 268 -3.62 7.91 -17.24
C LEU A 268 -2.94 8.63 -18.43
N ALA A 269 -1.89 9.40 -18.17
CA ALA A 269 -1.13 10.11 -19.20
C ALA A 269 -0.42 9.15 -20.16
N GLU A 270 0.24 8.11 -19.64
CA GLU A 270 0.95 7.13 -20.47
C GLU A 270 -0.04 6.24 -21.24
N PHE A 271 -1.18 5.87 -20.65
CA PHE A 271 -2.25 5.18 -21.38
C PHE A 271 -2.81 6.02 -22.53
N ARG A 272 -3.10 7.32 -22.31
CA ARG A 272 -3.55 8.24 -23.37
C ARG A 272 -2.50 8.45 -24.47
N LYS A 273 -1.20 8.34 -24.14
CA LYS A 273 -0.06 8.43 -25.06
C LYS A 273 0.19 7.14 -25.86
N GLN A 274 0.07 5.97 -25.26
CA GLN A 274 0.29 4.68 -25.93
C GLN A 274 -0.96 4.15 -26.65
N GLN A 275 -2.16 4.46 -26.14
CA GLN A 275 -3.47 3.95 -26.58
C GLN A 275 -3.57 2.42 -26.65
N GLN A 276 -2.74 1.71 -25.86
CA GLN A 276 -2.66 0.25 -25.81
C GLN A 276 -3.82 -0.34 -24.99
N LEU A 277 -5.01 -0.42 -25.59
CA LEU A 277 -6.22 -1.03 -25.01
C LEU A 277 -5.98 -2.43 -24.40
N MET A 278 -5.05 -3.21 -24.96
CA MET A 278 -4.69 -4.55 -24.46
C MET A 278 -3.99 -4.52 -23.09
N ARG A 279 -3.38 -3.40 -22.70
CA ARG A 279 -2.70 -3.20 -21.39
C ARG A 279 -3.53 -2.35 -20.43
N MET A 280 -4.81 -2.10 -20.72
CA MET A 280 -5.66 -1.22 -19.90
C MET A 280 -5.73 -1.66 -18.44
N ASP A 281 -5.82 -2.97 -18.16
CA ASP A 281 -5.93 -3.49 -16.79
C ASP A 281 -4.59 -3.52 -16.04
N GLU A 282 -3.48 -3.54 -16.78
CA GLU A 282 -2.12 -3.46 -16.24
C GLU A 282 -1.79 -2.01 -15.86
N LEU A 283 -2.04 -1.08 -16.79
CA LEU A 283 -1.72 0.34 -16.62
C LEU A 283 -2.70 1.06 -15.70
N LEU A 284 -4.01 0.83 -15.84
CA LEU A 284 -5.05 1.56 -15.10
C LEU A 284 -5.67 0.76 -13.96
N GLY A 285 -5.50 -0.57 -13.89
CA GLY A 285 -6.01 -1.38 -12.78
C GLY A 285 -5.58 -0.87 -11.40
N PRO A 286 -4.29 -0.58 -11.16
CA PRO A 286 -3.80 0.02 -9.91
C PRO A 286 -4.30 1.44 -9.61
N ALA A 287 -4.85 2.13 -10.63
CA ALA A 287 -5.51 3.42 -10.47
C ALA A 287 -6.98 3.27 -10.09
N VAL A 288 -7.65 2.21 -10.57
CA VAL A 288 -9.10 2.01 -10.45
C VAL A 288 -9.48 1.31 -9.16
N SER A 289 -8.62 0.41 -8.66
CA SER A 289 -8.67 0.00 -7.26
C SER A 289 -7.96 1.03 -6.38
N GLY A 290 -8.14 0.93 -5.06
CA GLY A 290 -7.53 1.81 -4.09
C GLY A 290 -6.82 1.03 -2.99
N SER A 291 -6.08 1.75 -2.15
CA SER A 291 -5.43 1.16 -0.98
C SER A 291 -5.09 2.22 0.06
N CYS A 292 -5.28 1.89 1.33
CA CYS A 292 -4.70 2.62 2.45
C CYS A 292 -3.23 2.22 2.59
N GLY A 293 -2.37 3.16 2.98
CA GLY A 293 -0.93 2.93 3.12
C GLY A 293 -0.41 3.44 4.45
N LEU A 294 0.04 2.51 5.28
CA LEU A 294 0.66 2.78 6.57
C LEU A 294 2.10 2.30 6.53
N VAL A 295 3.05 3.24 6.63
CA VAL A 295 4.49 2.99 6.54
C VAL A 295 5.15 3.48 7.82
N ALA A 296 5.86 2.59 8.52
CA ALA A 296 6.73 2.92 9.65
C ALA A 296 8.19 2.78 9.24
N VAL A 297 8.96 3.85 9.39
CA VAL A 297 10.42 3.85 9.27
C VAL A 297 11.00 3.78 10.67
N VAL A 298 11.63 2.66 11.01
CA VAL A 298 12.32 2.44 12.28
C VAL A 298 13.81 2.62 12.06
N ASP A 299 14.42 3.55 12.79
CA ASP A 299 15.86 3.81 12.78
C ASP A 299 16.43 3.48 14.17
N THR A 300 17.12 2.34 14.29
CA THR A 300 17.54 1.83 15.60
C THR A 300 18.80 2.50 16.14
N GLU A 301 19.50 3.27 15.30
CA GLU A 301 20.70 4.03 15.65
C GLU A 301 20.36 5.45 16.09
N ALA A 302 19.48 6.14 15.35
CA ALA A 302 18.89 7.41 15.77
C ALA A 302 17.93 7.26 16.97
N LYS A 303 17.58 6.03 17.34
CA LYS A 303 16.49 5.69 18.28
C LYS A 303 15.20 6.42 17.90
N GLU A 304 14.69 6.16 16.69
CA GLU A 304 13.54 6.87 16.16
C GLU A 304 12.55 5.95 15.43
N VAL A 305 11.27 6.28 15.49
CA VAL A 305 10.26 5.78 14.56
C VAL A 305 9.47 6.94 13.95
N VAL A 306 9.38 6.96 12.61
CA VAL A 306 8.56 7.89 11.84
C VAL A 306 7.48 7.09 11.11
N VAL A 307 6.22 7.39 11.37
CA VAL A 307 5.07 6.73 10.76
C VAL A 307 4.35 7.69 9.83
N ALA A 308 4.13 7.26 8.59
CA ALA A 308 3.27 7.90 7.61
C ALA A 308 1.99 7.09 7.44
N ASN A 309 0.82 7.69 7.74
CA ASN A 309 -0.48 7.06 7.50
C ASN A 309 -1.29 7.79 6.42
N THR A 310 -1.87 7.01 5.51
CA THR A 310 -2.87 7.39 4.51
C THR A 310 -3.99 6.36 4.58
N GLY A 311 -5.07 6.67 5.32
CA GLY A 311 -6.24 5.78 5.51
C GLY A 311 -6.53 5.34 6.94
N ASP A 312 -7.20 4.21 7.09
CA ASP A 312 -7.77 3.66 8.34
C ASP A 312 -6.89 2.59 9.03
N SER A 313 -5.93 2.00 8.31
CA SER A 313 -4.90 1.13 8.91
C SER A 313 -4.14 1.87 10.03
N ARG A 314 -3.78 1.18 11.12
CA ARG A 314 -3.25 1.83 12.35
C ARG A 314 -1.93 1.21 12.83
N ALA A 315 -1.03 2.08 13.28
CA ALA A 315 0.21 1.75 13.99
C ALA A 315 0.13 2.15 15.48
N LEU A 316 0.55 1.23 16.35
CA LEU A 316 0.61 1.39 17.81
C LEU A 316 2.01 1.06 18.34
N LEU A 317 2.41 1.73 19.42
CA LEU A 317 3.61 1.45 20.19
C LEU A 317 3.23 0.88 21.57
N GLY A 318 3.80 -0.27 21.91
CA GLY A 318 3.70 -0.92 23.22
C GLY A 318 4.79 -0.43 24.15
N VAL A 319 4.42 0.41 25.12
CA VAL A 319 5.33 1.02 26.10
C VAL A 319 5.18 0.31 27.44
N ARG A 320 6.29 -0.14 28.02
CA ARG A 320 6.36 -0.83 29.30
C ARG A 320 6.92 0.10 30.37
N LEU A 321 6.01 0.67 31.17
CA LEU A 321 6.34 1.66 32.19
C LEU A 321 7.14 1.04 33.35
N LYS A 322 7.89 1.87 34.09
CA LYS A 322 8.77 1.44 35.19
C LYS A 322 8.07 0.68 36.33
N ASN A 323 6.75 0.80 36.46
CA ASN A 323 5.93 0.04 37.41
C ASN A 323 5.49 -1.35 36.90
N GLY A 324 5.95 -1.76 35.70
CA GLY A 324 5.56 -3.01 35.04
C GLY A 324 4.23 -2.97 34.29
N SER A 325 3.50 -1.84 34.32
CA SER A 325 2.25 -1.69 33.56
C SER A 325 2.51 -1.28 32.10
N TRP A 326 1.58 -1.65 31.22
CA TRP A 326 1.68 -1.43 29.78
C TRP A 326 0.78 -0.30 29.32
N LYS A 327 1.27 0.51 28.37
CA LYS A 327 0.57 1.66 27.79
C LYS A 327 0.59 1.54 26.26
N ALA A 328 -0.58 1.73 25.65
CA ALA A 328 -0.69 1.97 24.21
C ALA A 328 -0.39 3.43 23.88
N VAL A 329 0.47 3.66 22.88
CA VAL A 329 0.67 4.98 22.25
C VAL A 329 0.34 4.85 20.77
N ARG A 330 -0.60 5.67 20.27
CA ARG A 330 -0.93 5.72 18.84
C ARG A 330 0.20 6.43 18.09
N LEU A 331 0.81 5.75 17.11
CA LEU A 331 1.75 6.35 16.15
C LEU A 331 1.04 6.79 14.86
N SER A 332 -0.29 6.78 14.84
CA SER A 332 -1.11 7.13 13.68
C SER A 332 -2.51 7.52 14.14
N GLN A 333 -3.25 8.20 13.26
CA GLN A 333 -4.69 8.40 13.42
C GLN A 333 -5.37 7.93 12.14
N ASP A 334 -6.42 7.14 12.32
CA ASP A 334 -7.36 6.70 11.32
C ASP A 334 -7.93 7.92 10.57
N GLN A 335 -8.02 7.82 9.25
CA GLN A 335 -8.47 8.92 8.39
C GLN A 335 -9.82 8.54 7.79
N THR A 336 -10.85 8.54 8.63
CA THR A 336 -12.25 8.26 8.27
C THR A 336 -13.14 9.48 8.58
N ALA A 337 -14.44 9.38 8.29
CA ALA A 337 -15.42 10.39 8.71
C ALA A 337 -15.59 10.54 10.24
N ASP A 338 -15.10 9.59 11.04
CA ASP A 338 -15.10 9.72 12.51
C ASP A 338 -13.95 10.63 13.01
N ASN A 339 -12.94 10.87 12.17
CA ASN A 339 -11.87 11.81 12.46
C ASN A 339 -12.31 13.25 12.10
N ALA A 340 -12.74 14.01 13.11
CA ALA A 340 -13.19 15.39 12.95
C ALA A 340 -12.16 16.32 12.25
N ASN A 341 -10.86 16.03 12.34
CA ASN A 341 -9.84 16.81 11.62
C ASN A 341 -9.87 16.55 10.11
N GLU A 342 -10.19 15.32 9.69
CA GLU A 342 -10.37 14.96 8.28
C GLU A 342 -11.69 15.49 7.72
N VAL A 343 -12.78 15.40 8.48
CA VAL A 343 -14.06 16.04 8.12
C VAL A 343 -13.85 17.54 7.90
N ALA A 344 -13.17 18.21 8.83
CA ALA A 344 -12.85 19.64 8.72
C ALA A 344 -11.84 19.94 7.60
N ARG A 345 -10.93 19.01 7.25
CA ARG A 345 -10.03 19.14 6.09
C ARG A 345 -10.82 19.13 4.80
N MET A 346 -11.63 18.09 4.57
CA MET A 346 -12.40 17.95 3.34
C MET A 346 -13.38 19.12 3.13
N ALA A 347 -14.03 19.60 4.19
CA ALA A 347 -14.89 20.77 4.12
C ALA A 347 -14.16 22.08 3.74
N ARG A 348 -12.83 22.18 3.95
CA ARG A 348 -12.01 23.32 3.48
C ARG A 348 -11.48 23.14 2.06
N GLU A 349 -11.29 21.90 1.61
CA GLU A 349 -10.82 21.59 0.25
C GLU A 349 -11.93 21.72 -0.81
N HIS A 350 -13.21 21.57 -0.41
CA HIS A 350 -14.39 21.68 -1.29
C HIS A 350 -15.34 22.82 -0.88
N PRO A 351 -14.89 24.10 -0.94
CA PRO A 351 -15.69 25.23 -0.48
C PRO A 351 -16.91 25.48 -1.39
N GLY A 352 -18.11 25.37 -0.81
CA GLY A 352 -19.38 25.62 -1.50
C GLY A 352 -20.20 24.36 -1.84
N GLU A 353 -19.72 23.17 -1.46
CA GLU A 353 -20.51 21.93 -1.51
C GLU A 353 -21.21 21.66 -0.17
N ASP A 354 -22.48 21.27 -0.20
CA ASP A 354 -23.31 21.10 1.02
C ASP A 354 -22.75 20.06 2.00
N ALA A 355 -22.25 18.93 1.46
CA ALA A 355 -21.52 17.92 2.21
C ALA A 355 -20.76 16.98 1.26
N VAL A 356 -19.45 16.81 1.50
CA VAL A 356 -18.59 15.85 0.76
C VAL A 356 -18.48 14.47 1.43
N ILE A 357 -19.03 14.36 2.64
CA ILE A 357 -19.17 13.09 3.38
C ILE A 357 -20.66 12.81 3.54
N HIS A 358 -21.10 11.65 3.07
CA HIS A 358 -22.47 11.18 3.21
C HIS A 358 -22.47 9.82 3.91
N ARG A 359 -23.32 9.64 4.93
CA ARG A 359 -23.43 8.38 5.70
C ARG A 359 -22.08 7.85 6.22
N GLY A 360 -21.20 8.76 6.66
CA GLY A 360 -19.86 8.44 7.16
C GLY A 360 -18.84 8.09 6.07
N ARG A 361 -19.12 8.33 4.78
CA ARG A 361 -18.27 7.92 3.65
C ARG A 361 -18.06 9.05 2.65
N VAL A 362 -16.87 9.13 2.05
CA VAL A 362 -16.56 10.13 1.00
C VAL A 362 -17.50 9.93 -0.18
N LEU A 363 -18.27 10.98 -0.51
CA LEU A 363 -19.36 10.97 -1.49
C LEU A 363 -20.34 9.77 -1.35
N GLY A 364 -20.45 9.23 -0.12
CA GLY A 364 -21.29 8.06 0.20
C GLY A 364 -20.69 6.69 -0.16
N GLY A 365 -19.46 6.62 -0.68
CA GLY A 365 -18.82 5.39 -1.15
C GLY A 365 -17.65 4.92 -0.27
N LEU A 366 -16.53 5.63 -0.31
CA LEU A 366 -15.26 5.24 0.31
C LEU A 366 -15.26 5.47 1.82
N MET A 367 -14.65 4.54 2.59
CA MET A 367 -14.51 4.65 4.05
C MET A 367 -13.38 5.61 4.46
N PRO A 368 -12.14 5.43 3.97
CA PRO A 368 -11.07 6.40 4.22
C PRO A 368 -11.28 7.72 3.47
N THR A 369 -10.82 8.82 4.08
CA THR A 369 -10.73 10.16 3.48
C THR A 369 -9.41 10.39 2.74
N ARG A 370 -8.47 9.43 2.84
CA ARG A 370 -7.16 9.43 2.18
C ARG A 370 -6.80 8.01 1.73
N ALA A 371 -6.43 7.85 0.47
CA ALA A 371 -6.09 6.56 -0.13
C ALA A 371 -5.19 6.75 -1.36
N PHE A 372 -4.39 5.74 -1.68
CA PHE A 372 -3.73 5.57 -2.98
C PHE A 372 -4.71 5.05 -4.03
N GLY A 373 -4.41 5.25 -5.32
CA GLY A 373 -5.24 4.76 -6.41
C GLY A 373 -6.58 5.50 -6.46
N ASP A 374 -7.68 4.77 -6.41
CA ASP A 374 -9.03 5.30 -6.17
C ASP A 374 -9.45 6.41 -7.16
N CYS A 375 -9.08 6.24 -8.43
CA CYS A 375 -9.14 7.30 -9.45
C CYS A 375 -10.55 7.86 -9.70
N ARG A 376 -11.61 7.13 -9.35
CA ARG A 376 -13.00 7.63 -9.32
C ARG A 376 -13.20 8.86 -8.42
N TYR A 377 -12.31 9.07 -7.46
CA TYR A 377 -12.30 10.27 -6.59
C TYR A 377 -11.29 11.32 -7.04
N LYS A 378 -10.41 11.03 -8.02
CA LYS A 378 -9.26 11.89 -8.38
C LYS A 378 -9.18 12.33 -9.86
N TRP A 379 -9.66 11.53 -10.81
CA TRP A 379 -9.57 11.83 -12.25
C TRP A 379 -10.58 12.90 -12.68
N PRO A 380 -10.19 13.81 -13.60
CA PRO A 380 -11.13 14.71 -14.27
C PRO A 380 -12.32 13.97 -14.89
N LEU A 381 -13.50 14.59 -14.90
CA LEU A 381 -14.75 13.96 -15.31
C LEU A 381 -14.70 13.44 -16.75
N GLU A 382 -13.96 14.11 -17.63
CA GLU A 382 -13.76 13.70 -19.02
C GLU A 382 -13.01 12.35 -19.10
N ALA A 383 -11.99 12.16 -18.26
CA ALA A 383 -11.26 10.89 -18.21
C ALA A 383 -12.11 9.75 -17.62
N GLN A 384 -13.05 10.07 -16.73
CA GLN A 384 -14.04 9.09 -16.25
C GLN A 384 -15.02 8.72 -17.38
N GLN A 385 -15.57 9.70 -18.09
CA GLN A 385 -16.50 9.50 -19.21
C GLN A 385 -15.86 8.69 -20.35
N ASP A 386 -14.60 8.98 -20.71
CA ASP A 386 -13.82 8.26 -21.71
C ASP A 386 -13.63 6.77 -21.35
N LEU A 387 -13.25 6.48 -20.09
CA LEU A 387 -12.61 5.20 -19.74
C LEU A 387 -13.48 4.27 -18.90
N PHE A 388 -14.37 4.81 -18.06
CA PHE A 388 -15.17 3.99 -17.14
C PHE A 388 -16.12 2.99 -17.82
N PRO A 389 -16.79 3.30 -18.95
CA PRO A 389 -17.59 2.30 -19.66
C PRO A 389 -16.77 1.07 -20.08
N VAL A 390 -15.54 1.27 -20.54
CA VAL A 390 -14.64 0.20 -20.97
C VAL A 390 -14.10 -0.56 -19.76
N LEU A 391 -13.58 0.14 -18.74
CA LEU A 391 -13.08 -0.48 -17.51
C LEU A 391 -14.15 -1.31 -16.79
N TYR A 392 -15.39 -0.81 -16.72
CA TYR A 392 -16.51 -1.53 -16.13
C TYR A 392 -16.85 -2.81 -16.92
N SER A 393 -16.84 -2.76 -18.26
CA SER A 393 -17.03 -3.95 -19.10
C SER A 393 -15.90 -4.99 -18.97
N ARG A 394 -14.69 -4.56 -18.61
CA ARG A 394 -13.53 -5.43 -18.34
C ARG A 394 -13.53 -6.01 -16.93
N GLY A 395 -14.53 -5.68 -16.11
CA GLY A 395 -14.72 -6.24 -14.77
C GLY A 395 -14.31 -5.32 -13.62
N HIS A 396 -13.77 -4.12 -13.88
CA HIS A 396 -13.47 -3.13 -12.83
C HIS A 396 -14.76 -2.49 -12.31
N ARG A 397 -15.50 -3.20 -11.44
CA ARG A 397 -16.87 -2.85 -11.00
C ARG A 397 -16.98 -1.48 -10.32
N TYR A 398 -15.87 -0.94 -9.83
CA TYR A 398 -15.79 0.35 -9.16
C TYR A 398 -15.42 1.52 -10.10
N ALA A 399 -15.15 1.28 -11.38
CA ALA A 399 -15.02 2.30 -12.41
C ALA A 399 -16.40 2.93 -12.74
N THR A 400 -16.86 3.80 -11.84
CA THR A 400 -18.13 4.53 -11.93
C THR A 400 -17.95 5.90 -11.27
N THR A 401 -18.53 6.95 -11.84
CA THR A 401 -18.46 8.30 -11.25
C THR A 401 -19.29 8.37 -9.96
N PRO A 402 -18.76 8.92 -8.85
CA PRO A 402 -19.54 9.15 -7.63
C PRO A 402 -20.73 10.10 -7.87
N PRO A 403 -21.80 10.04 -7.04
CA PRO A 403 -22.76 11.14 -6.97
C PRO A 403 -22.06 12.42 -6.46
N ASN A 404 -22.60 13.58 -6.80
CA ASN A 404 -22.11 14.90 -6.35
C ASN A 404 -20.62 15.16 -6.67
N TYR A 405 -20.12 14.64 -7.79
CA TYR A 405 -18.72 14.79 -8.20
C TYR A 405 -18.45 16.16 -8.87
N VAL A 406 -18.36 17.22 -8.06
CA VAL A 406 -18.23 18.64 -8.48
C VAL A 406 -16.79 19.18 -8.48
N THR A 407 -16.06 19.19 -7.36
CA THR A 407 -14.68 19.73 -7.26
C THR A 407 -13.58 18.70 -6.96
N PRO A 408 -13.30 17.72 -7.86
CA PRO A 408 -12.23 16.74 -7.63
C PRO A 408 -10.81 17.37 -7.66
N PRO A 409 -9.81 16.76 -6.98
CA PRO A 409 -9.85 15.45 -6.30
C PRO A 409 -10.43 15.50 -4.88
N TYR A 410 -11.21 14.49 -4.50
CA TYR A 410 -11.83 14.35 -3.16
C TYR A 410 -11.02 13.51 -2.16
N VAL A 411 -10.03 12.77 -2.65
CA VAL A 411 -9.22 11.83 -1.86
C VAL A 411 -7.76 12.06 -2.24
N THR A 412 -6.89 12.10 -1.23
CA THR A 412 -5.45 12.34 -1.40
C THR A 412 -4.64 11.20 -0.82
N ALA A 413 -3.47 10.92 -1.40
CA ALA A 413 -2.50 10.01 -0.79
C ALA A 413 -1.46 10.72 0.10
N ARG A 414 -1.54 12.05 0.27
CA ARG A 414 -0.64 12.80 1.16
C ARG A 414 -0.83 12.31 2.61
N PRO A 415 0.21 11.79 3.28
CA PRO A 415 0.05 11.19 4.59
C PRO A 415 -0.13 12.23 5.70
N VAL A 416 -0.54 11.76 6.88
CA VAL A 416 -0.21 12.38 8.17
C VAL A 416 1.05 11.70 8.68
N ILE A 417 2.04 12.48 9.10
CA ILE A 417 3.28 11.97 9.72
C ILE A 417 3.17 12.09 11.25
N VAL A 418 3.64 11.06 11.95
CA VAL A 418 3.94 11.08 13.38
C VAL A 418 5.41 10.66 13.56
N LYS A 419 6.14 11.33 14.45
CA LYS A 419 7.54 11.05 14.77
C LYS A 419 7.67 10.85 16.28
N HIS A 420 8.34 9.78 16.70
CA HIS A 420 8.54 9.41 18.10
C HIS A 420 9.99 8.98 18.33
N LEU A 421 10.62 9.53 19.37
CA LEU A 421 11.97 9.15 19.79
C LEU A 421 11.87 7.95 20.74
N LEU A 422 12.51 6.85 20.36
CA LEU A 422 12.46 5.58 21.07
C LEU A 422 13.25 5.66 22.38
N SER A 423 12.57 5.25 23.45
CA SER A 423 13.10 5.13 24.80
C SER A 423 13.29 3.67 25.19
N ASP A 424 14.03 3.42 26.27
CA ASP A 424 14.23 2.05 26.77
C ASP A 424 12.95 1.46 27.42
N GLU A 425 11.86 2.24 27.54
CA GLU A 425 10.52 1.77 27.90
C GLU A 425 9.72 1.25 26.70
N ASP A 426 10.10 1.62 25.47
CA ASP A 426 9.39 1.23 24.24
C ASP A 426 9.83 -0.18 23.80
N LYS A 427 8.87 -1.13 23.69
CA LYS A 427 9.20 -2.57 23.54
C LYS A 427 8.81 -3.18 22.19
N PHE A 428 7.71 -2.74 21.59
CA PHE A 428 7.30 -3.23 20.28
C PHE A 428 6.40 -2.24 19.55
N ILE A 429 6.44 -2.29 18.22
CA ILE A 429 5.53 -1.56 17.33
C ILE A 429 4.60 -2.57 16.66
N VAL A 430 3.29 -2.33 16.69
CA VAL A 430 2.27 -3.09 15.94
C VAL A 430 1.84 -2.25 14.75
N ILE A 431 1.77 -2.85 13.55
CA ILE A 431 1.38 -2.23 12.28
C ILE A 431 0.34 -3.18 11.65
N ALA A 432 -0.89 -2.73 11.42
CA ALA A 432 -1.95 -3.60 10.88
C ALA A 432 -3.05 -2.88 10.08
N SER A 433 -3.72 -3.64 9.21
CA SER A 433 -4.92 -3.25 8.46
C SER A 433 -6.14 -3.06 9.36
N ASP A 434 -7.23 -2.47 8.83
CA ASP A 434 -8.43 -2.15 9.61
C ASP A 434 -9.07 -3.41 10.23
N GLY A 435 -8.99 -4.56 9.55
CA GLY A 435 -9.52 -5.85 9.97
C GLY A 435 -9.00 -6.39 11.30
N LEU A 436 -7.88 -5.88 11.83
CA LEU A 436 -7.49 -6.11 13.24
C LEU A 436 -8.30 -5.21 14.19
N TYR A 437 -8.38 -3.93 13.89
CA TYR A 437 -8.93 -2.89 14.76
C TYR A 437 -10.46 -2.85 14.78
N ASP A 438 -11.08 -3.41 13.74
CA ASP A 438 -12.50 -3.78 13.69
C ASP A 438 -12.83 -4.89 14.71
N GLN A 439 -11.82 -5.67 15.14
CA GLN A 439 -11.96 -6.72 16.16
C GLN A 439 -11.46 -6.30 17.56
N MET A 440 -10.47 -5.41 17.66
CA MET A 440 -9.78 -5.09 18.91
C MET A 440 -9.48 -3.60 19.09
N THR A 441 -9.74 -3.06 20.29
CA THR A 441 -9.27 -1.72 20.68
C THR A 441 -7.76 -1.69 20.94
N ASP A 442 -7.16 -0.51 20.91
CA ASP A 442 -5.71 -0.34 21.14
C ASP A 442 -5.23 -0.97 22.47
N ALA A 443 -6.08 -0.94 23.51
CA ALA A 443 -5.79 -1.53 24.80
C ALA A 443 -5.85 -3.07 24.78
N GLU A 444 -6.78 -3.65 24.01
CA GLU A 444 -6.85 -5.11 23.81
C GLU A 444 -5.67 -5.59 22.95
N VAL A 445 -5.28 -4.84 21.91
CA VAL A 445 -4.10 -5.15 21.05
C VAL A 445 -2.81 -5.15 21.86
N ILE A 446 -2.50 -4.04 22.55
CA ILE A 446 -1.29 -3.97 23.38
C ILE A 446 -1.37 -4.95 24.56
N GLY A 447 -2.57 -5.20 25.09
CA GLY A 447 -2.82 -6.22 26.11
C GLY A 447 -2.48 -7.64 25.67
N SER A 448 -2.78 -8.03 24.42
CA SER A 448 -2.39 -9.35 23.88
C SER A 448 -0.89 -9.44 23.61
N VAL A 449 -0.31 -8.46 22.90
CA VAL A 449 1.12 -8.52 22.54
C VAL A 449 2.04 -8.40 23.75
N SER A 450 1.63 -7.68 24.81
CA SER A 450 2.39 -7.63 26.07
C SER A 450 2.40 -8.95 26.84
N GLN A 451 1.32 -9.75 26.81
CA GLN A 451 1.30 -11.10 27.39
C GLN A 451 2.30 -12.01 26.68
N TRP A 452 2.27 -12.01 25.33
CA TRP A 452 3.25 -12.74 24.52
C TRP A 452 4.69 -12.26 24.78
N TYR A 453 4.91 -10.95 24.89
CA TYR A 453 6.24 -10.36 25.14
C TYR A 453 6.81 -10.77 26.51
N GLU A 454 6.01 -10.70 27.59
CA GLU A 454 6.45 -11.13 28.92
C GLU A 454 6.73 -12.64 28.98
N ALA A 455 6.00 -13.48 28.25
CA ALA A 455 6.27 -14.92 28.16
C ALA A 455 7.60 -15.21 27.41
N HIS A 456 7.87 -14.50 26.32
CA HIS A 456 9.01 -14.81 25.44
C HIS A 456 10.33 -14.13 25.79
N ASN A 457 10.31 -12.95 26.43
CA ASN A 457 11.50 -12.10 26.60
C ASN A 457 11.99 -12.01 28.05
N ARG A 458 11.47 -12.86 28.96
CA ARG A 458 11.73 -12.73 30.40
C ARG A 458 12.14 -14.04 31.05
N LYS A 459 13.40 -14.12 31.48
CA LYS A 459 14.05 -15.31 32.06
C LYS A 459 13.35 -15.86 33.31
N ASP A 460 12.65 -15.01 34.06
CA ASP A 460 11.87 -15.41 35.26
C ASP A 460 10.45 -15.90 34.94
N ALA A 461 9.98 -15.76 33.69
CA ALA A 461 8.59 -15.99 33.30
C ALA A 461 8.27 -17.45 32.93
N SER A 462 8.97 -18.43 33.52
CA SER A 462 8.81 -19.88 33.25
C SER A 462 7.43 -20.48 33.58
N THR A 463 6.48 -19.66 34.01
CA THR A 463 5.07 -19.99 34.28
C THR A 463 4.09 -19.27 33.35
N LEU A 464 4.56 -18.39 32.46
CA LEU A 464 3.77 -17.76 31.41
C LEU A 464 4.10 -18.43 30.07
N THR A 465 3.10 -19.01 29.42
CA THR A 465 3.20 -19.55 28.06
C THR A 465 2.06 -19.04 27.20
N THR A 466 2.30 -18.89 25.90
CA THR A 466 1.26 -18.70 24.88
C THR A 466 1.21 -19.92 23.96
N GLU A 467 0.13 -20.09 23.20
CA GLU A 467 0.00 -21.16 22.21
C GLU A 467 0.91 -20.93 20.99
N ASP A 468 1.15 -19.65 20.65
CA ASP A 468 1.87 -19.23 19.47
C ASP A 468 3.28 -18.72 19.82
N ASP A 469 4.30 -19.20 19.09
CA ASP A 469 5.67 -18.67 19.14
C ASP A 469 5.76 -17.28 18.46
N ASN A 470 4.86 -16.99 17.50
CA ASN A 470 4.84 -15.76 16.70
C ASN A 470 3.82 -14.74 17.23
N ALA A 471 4.27 -13.52 17.49
CA ALA A 471 3.47 -12.45 18.10
C ALA A 471 2.28 -12.00 17.22
N ALA A 472 2.46 -11.98 15.90
CA ALA A 472 1.40 -11.60 14.96
C ALA A 472 0.32 -12.70 14.87
N THR A 473 0.74 -13.97 14.82
CA THR A 473 -0.16 -15.14 14.94
C THR A 473 -0.95 -15.08 16.24
N HIS A 474 -0.30 -14.81 17.38
CA HIS A 474 -0.95 -14.65 18.68
C HIS A 474 -2.03 -13.56 18.69
N LEU A 475 -1.70 -12.39 18.13
CA LEU A 475 -2.62 -11.26 18.06
C LEU A 475 -3.82 -11.54 17.14
N ILE A 476 -3.61 -12.19 15.99
CA ILE A 476 -4.71 -12.60 15.09
C ILE A 476 -5.59 -13.68 15.75
N ARG A 477 -4.99 -14.62 16.50
CA ARG A 477 -5.75 -15.60 17.31
C ARG A 477 -6.63 -14.90 18.35
N ALA A 478 -6.10 -13.91 19.07
CA ALA A 478 -6.85 -13.12 20.05
C ALA A 478 -8.00 -12.33 19.39
N ALA A 479 -7.74 -11.69 18.25
CA ALA A 479 -8.74 -10.95 17.47
C ALA A 479 -9.92 -11.85 17.04
N LEU A 480 -9.63 -12.94 16.32
CA LEU A 480 -10.65 -13.85 15.79
C LEU A 480 -11.35 -14.67 16.89
N SER A 481 -10.73 -14.83 18.06
CA SER A 481 -11.38 -15.47 19.21
C SER A 481 -12.37 -14.56 19.92
N THR A 482 -12.35 -13.23 19.70
CA THR A 482 -13.17 -12.29 20.48
C THR A 482 -14.64 -12.32 20.04
N ASP A 483 -15.53 -12.73 20.96
CA ASP A 483 -16.98 -12.58 20.80
C ASP A 483 -17.39 -11.16 21.18
N HIS A 484 -17.72 -10.35 20.18
CA HIS A 484 -18.19 -8.96 20.32
C HIS A 484 -19.42 -8.78 21.22
N SER A 485 -20.26 -9.81 21.36
CA SER A 485 -21.48 -9.72 22.18
C SER A 485 -21.21 -9.87 23.68
N SER A 486 -20.11 -10.52 24.06
CA SER A 486 -19.74 -10.76 25.47
C SER A 486 -18.37 -10.15 25.87
N ARG A 487 -17.60 -9.65 24.90
CA ARG A 487 -16.20 -9.19 25.04
C ARG A 487 -15.32 -10.23 25.76
N ARG A 488 -15.46 -11.49 25.35
CA ARG A 488 -14.68 -12.63 25.84
C ARG A 488 -14.07 -13.42 24.68
N GLN A 489 -12.92 -14.02 24.92
CA GLN A 489 -12.35 -14.99 23.99
C GLN A 489 -13.20 -16.28 23.96
N SER A 490 -13.37 -16.83 22.77
CA SER A 490 -14.14 -18.03 22.49
C SER A 490 -13.51 -18.79 21.33
N ASP A 491 -12.93 -19.94 21.65
CA ASP A 491 -12.43 -20.94 20.69
C ASP A 491 -13.49 -21.29 19.62
N LYS A 492 -14.77 -21.33 20.01
CA LYS A 492 -15.90 -21.53 19.10
C LYS A 492 -16.07 -20.41 18.06
N ASN A 493 -15.62 -19.18 18.35
CA ASN A 493 -15.72 -18.05 17.42
C ASN A 493 -14.67 -18.15 16.31
N ILE A 494 -13.39 -18.34 16.67
CA ILE A 494 -12.30 -18.47 15.69
C ILE A 494 -12.50 -19.69 14.76
N ARG A 495 -12.85 -20.86 15.32
CA ARG A 495 -13.20 -22.07 14.54
C ARG A 495 -14.36 -21.86 13.56
N ARG A 496 -15.28 -20.94 13.87
CA ARG A 496 -16.43 -20.62 13.03
C ARG A 496 -16.10 -19.59 11.96
N LEU A 497 -15.33 -18.55 12.30
CA LEU A 497 -14.89 -17.55 11.33
C LEU A 497 -13.99 -18.20 10.28
N LEU A 498 -13.01 -18.99 10.70
CA LEU A 498 -12.07 -19.66 9.78
C LEU A 498 -12.72 -20.81 8.97
N ALA A 499 -13.86 -21.36 9.41
CA ALA A 499 -14.66 -22.30 8.61
C ALA A 499 -15.37 -21.64 7.40
N ILE A 500 -15.48 -20.31 7.37
CA ILE A 500 -16.10 -19.58 6.25
C ILE A 500 -15.00 -19.23 5.22
N PRO A 501 -15.09 -19.76 3.98
CA PRO A 501 -14.09 -19.51 2.95
C PRO A 501 -14.19 -18.10 2.36
N PRO A 502 -13.06 -17.51 1.93
CA PRO A 502 -13.05 -16.41 0.99
C PRO A 502 -13.76 -16.78 -0.33
N PRO A 503 -14.47 -15.84 -1.00
CA PRO A 503 -14.69 -14.44 -0.65
C PRO A 503 -15.90 -14.21 0.27
N HIS A 504 -16.51 -15.28 0.83
CA HIS A 504 -17.73 -15.15 1.64
C HIS A 504 -17.45 -14.68 3.08
N SER A 505 -16.25 -14.93 3.59
CA SER A 505 -15.76 -14.45 4.89
C SER A 505 -15.73 -12.92 5.03
N ARG A 506 -15.58 -12.18 3.92
CA ARG A 506 -15.68 -10.70 3.82
C ARG A 506 -17.03 -10.11 4.33
N ARG A 507 -17.99 -10.95 4.73
CA ARG A 507 -19.26 -10.56 5.39
C ARG A 507 -19.28 -10.79 6.90
N PHE A 508 -18.17 -11.24 7.50
CA PHE A 508 -18.04 -11.67 8.89
C PHE A 508 -16.74 -11.19 9.57
N ARG A 509 -15.68 -10.95 8.78
CA ARG A 509 -14.41 -10.29 9.15
C ARG A 509 -13.84 -9.61 7.90
N ASP A 510 -12.80 -8.80 8.05
CA ASP A 510 -12.01 -8.29 6.92
C ASP A 510 -10.81 -9.18 6.59
N ASP A 511 -10.02 -8.81 5.58
CA ASP A 511 -8.62 -9.25 5.52
C ASP A 511 -7.90 -8.74 6.79
N ILE A 512 -7.05 -9.55 7.41
CA ILE A 512 -6.33 -9.17 8.62
C ILE A 512 -4.84 -9.38 8.39
N SER A 513 -4.05 -8.31 8.40
CA SER A 513 -2.60 -8.36 8.21
C SER A 513 -1.89 -7.61 9.31
N VAL A 514 -0.88 -8.26 9.90
CA VAL A 514 -0.19 -7.75 11.09
C VAL A 514 1.32 -7.88 10.90
N THR A 515 2.05 -6.83 11.26
CA THR A 515 3.49 -6.83 11.49
C THR A 515 3.77 -6.34 12.91
N ILE A 516 4.58 -7.07 13.67
CA ILE A 516 5.04 -6.70 15.01
C ILE A 516 6.57 -6.62 15.00
N VAL A 517 7.09 -5.43 15.24
CA VAL A 517 8.54 -5.15 15.35
C VAL A 517 8.88 -5.05 16.83
N THR A 518 9.47 -6.10 17.39
CA THR A 518 9.97 -6.14 18.77
C THR A 518 11.34 -5.49 18.84
N LEU A 519 11.47 -4.49 19.73
CA LEU A 519 12.66 -3.66 19.91
C LEU A 519 13.57 -4.24 21.00
N ASN A 520 14.88 -4.24 20.77
CA ASN A 520 15.88 -4.78 21.70
C ASN A 520 15.63 -6.26 22.04
N ALA A 521 15.37 -7.09 21.01
CA ALA A 521 15.18 -8.52 21.20
C ALA A 521 16.50 -9.21 21.65
N GLU A 522 16.46 -10.00 22.72
CA GLU A 522 17.59 -10.79 23.23
C GLU A 522 17.97 -11.98 22.33
#